data_AF-A0AAU2DBP0-F1
#
_entry.id   AF-A0AAU2DBP0-F1
#
_cell.length_a   1.000
_cell.length_b   1.000
_cell.length_c   1.000
_cell.angle_alpha   90.00
_cell.angle_beta   90.00
_cell.angle_gamma   90.00
#
_symmetry.space_group_name_H-M   'P 1'
#
loop_
_entity.id
_entity.type
_entity.pdbx_description
1 polymer ?
#
loop_
_entity_poly.entity_id
_entity_poly.type
_entity_poly.pdbx_seq_one_letter_code
_entity_poly.pdbx_strand_id
1 'polypeptide(L)'
;MGLSLEESLRLTVAALMQVTGDSQRSVAGVLGLTQTQVSRRQSGAISWSLRDVDVLAEHYGIGALDLLGGPTRACEVLPADRRRSVRTEAKGTSR
;
A
#
# COMPACT_ATOMS: atom_id res chain seq x y z
N MET A 1 -13.26 -8.35 -19.54
CA MET A 1 -11.93 -7.73 -19.64
C MET A 1 -11.31 -7.76 -18.26
N GLY A 2 -10.09 -8.27 -18.12
CA GLY A 2 -9.36 -8.23 -16.86
C GLY A 2 -8.96 -6.80 -16.48
N LEU A 3 -8.57 -6.61 -15.22
CA LEU A 3 -8.02 -5.34 -14.75
C LEU A 3 -6.76 -4.98 -15.53
N SER A 4 -6.60 -3.69 -15.84
CA SER A 4 -5.31 -3.19 -16.34
C SER A 4 -4.24 -3.29 -15.25
N LEU A 5 -2.96 -3.37 -15.64
CA LEU A 5 -1.86 -3.44 -14.68
C LEU A 5 -1.82 -2.23 -13.75
N GLU A 6 -2.06 -1.03 -14.28
CA GLU A 6 -2.11 0.18 -13.44
C GLU A 6 -3.29 0.16 -12.45
N GLU A 7 -4.44 -0.35 -12.88
CA GLU A 7 -5.59 -0.50 -11.98
C GLU A 7 -5.31 -1.53 -10.88
N SER A 8 -4.70 -2.67 -11.24
CA SER A 8 -4.23 -3.66 -10.27
C SER A 8 -3.24 -3.04 -9.27
N LEU A 9 -2.27 -2.26 -9.75
CA LEU A 9 -1.30 -1.58 -8.89
C LEU A 9 -1.97 -0.60 -7.92
N ARG A 10 -2.94 0.20 -8.37
CA ARG A 10 -3.69 1.11 -7.48
C ARG A 10 -4.43 0.36 -6.38
N LEU A 11 -5.03 -0.79 -6.72
CA LEU A 11 -5.70 -1.67 -5.76
C LEU A 11 -4.70 -2.32 -4.79
N THR A 12 -3.54 -2.76 -5.27
CA THR A 12 -2.45 -3.26 -4.40
C THR A 12 -2.01 -2.20 -3.40
N VAL A 13 -1.70 -0.99 -3.87
CA VAL A 13 -1.26 0.10 -2.99
C VAL A 13 -2.34 0.45 -1.96
N ALA A 14 -3.60 0.50 -2.37
CA ALA A 14 -4.71 0.75 -1.44
C ALA A 14 -4.85 -0.35 -0.38
N ALA A 15 -4.72 -1.62 -0.78
CA ALA A 15 -4.79 -2.76 0.14
C ALA A 15 -3.64 -2.75 1.15
N LEU A 16 -2.42 -2.49 0.68
CA LEU A 16 -1.25 -2.39 1.56
C LEU A 16 -1.39 -1.24 2.55
N MET A 17 -1.80 -0.05 2.09
CA MET A 17 -2.09 1.08 2.97
C MET A 17 -3.13 0.73 4.05
N GLN A 18 -4.18 0.00 3.68
CA GLN A 18 -5.20 -0.42 4.63
C GLN A 18 -4.65 -1.39 5.68
N VAL A 19 -3.84 -2.37 5.26
CA VAL A 19 -3.29 -3.42 6.12
C VAL A 19 -2.17 -2.91 7.03
N THR A 20 -1.29 -2.04 6.54
CA THR A 20 -0.21 -1.43 7.36
C THR A 20 -0.72 -0.24 8.17
N GLY A 21 -1.79 0.39 7.71
CA GLY A 21 -2.28 1.66 8.23
C GLY A 21 -1.54 2.88 7.69
N ASP A 22 -0.75 2.71 6.64
CA ASP A 22 -0.15 3.83 5.92
C ASP A 22 -1.20 4.77 5.35
N SER A 23 -0.86 6.06 5.35
CA SER A 23 -1.66 7.10 4.71
C SER A 23 -1.04 7.48 3.37
N GLN A 24 -1.79 8.17 2.50
CA GLN A 24 -1.20 8.73 1.29
C GLN A 24 -0.04 9.70 1.60
N ARG A 25 -0.03 10.33 2.78
CA ARG A 25 1.07 11.19 3.22
C ARG A 25 2.32 10.40 3.59
N SER A 26 2.20 9.25 4.25
CA SER A 26 3.38 8.41 4.54
C SER A 26 3.96 7.84 3.26
N VAL A 27 3.12 7.31 2.36
CA VAL A 27 3.52 6.85 1.02
C VAL A 27 4.20 7.98 0.22
N ALA A 28 3.66 9.19 0.27
CA ALA A 28 4.26 10.34 -0.40
C ALA A 28 5.67 10.64 0.14
N GLY A 29 5.87 10.58 1.45
CA GLY A 29 7.18 10.79 2.08
C GLY A 29 8.23 9.78 1.59
N VAL A 30 7.86 8.51 1.47
CA VAL A 30 8.72 7.44 0.95
C VAL A 30 9.11 7.70 -0.51
N LEU A 31 8.15 8.13 -1.33
CA LEU A 31 8.35 8.39 -2.76
C LEU A 31 9.04 9.73 -3.06
N GLY A 32 9.26 10.58 -2.06
CA GLY A 32 9.71 11.97 -2.28
C GLY A 32 8.68 12.81 -3.04
N LEU A 33 7.39 12.49 -2.89
CA LEU A 33 6.28 13.17 -3.54
C LEU A 33 5.44 13.95 -2.51
N THR A 34 4.47 14.69 -3.02
CA THR A 34 3.38 15.27 -2.22
C THR A 34 2.21 14.29 -2.12
N GLN A 35 1.40 14.43 -1.06
CA GLN A 35 0.17 13.65 -0.91
C GLN A 35 -0.79 13.83 -2.10
N THR A 36 -0.90 15.04 -2.66
CA THR A 36 -1.71 15.32 -3.86
C THR A 36 -1.23 14.51 -5.08
N GLN A 37 0.09 14.37 -5.26
CA GLN A 37 0.65 13.55 -6.35
C GLN A 37 0.36 12.06 -6.17
N VAL A 38 0.36 11.55 -4.93
CA VAL A 38 -0.06 10.18 -4.63
C VAL A 38 -1.57 10.00 -4.85
N SER A 39 -2.39 10.98 -4.43
CA SER A 39 -3.84 10.95 -4.66
C SER A 39 -4.18 10.87 -6.15
N ARG A 40 -3.50 11.65 -7.00
CA ARG A 40 -3.72 11.61 -8.46
C ARG A 40 -3.31 10.29 -9.08
N ARG A 41 -2.26 9.64 -8.55
CA ARG A 41 -1.89 8.28 -8.96
C ARG A 41 -2.91 7.24 -8.53
N GLN A 42 -3.39 7.32 -7.29
CA GLN A 42 -4.45 6.44 -6.78
C GLN A 42 -5.80 6.64 -7.46
N SER A 43 -6.07 7.81 -8.05
CA SER A 43 -7.27 8.04 -8.88
C SER A 43 -7.07 7.68 -10.36
N GLY A 44 -5.86 7.28 -10.76
CA GLY A 44 -5.53 7.01 -12.17
C GLY A 44 -5.42 8.26 -13.05
N ALA A 45 -5.34 9.46 -12.47
CA ALA A 45 -5.13 10.71 -13.22
C ALA A 45 -3.66 10.88 -13.67
N ILE A 46 -2.73 10.22 -12.99
CA ILE A 46 -1.30 10.19 -13.32
C ILE A 46 -0.84 8.73 -13.19
N SER A 47 -0.01 8.26 -14.11
CA SER A 47 0.55 6.92 -14.05
C SER A 47 1.55 6.76 -12.90
N TRP A 48 1.69 5.52 -12.44
CA TRP A 48 2.80 5.12 -11.59
C TRP A 48 4.04 4.88 -12.43
N SER A 49 5.21 5.35 -11.99
CA SER A 49 6.46 5.01 -12.66
C SER A 49 6.99 3.65 -12.15
N LEU A 50 7.84 2.97 -12.93
CA LEU A 50 8.52 1.75 -12.44
C LEU A 50 9.42 2.05 -11.24
N ARG A 51 10.00 3.25 -11.16
CA ARG A 51 10.74 3.68 -9.97
C ARG A 51 9.85 3.77 -8.75
N ASP A 52 8.60 4.23 -8.91
CA ASP A 52 7.64 4.26 -7.81
C ASP A 52 7.34 2.83 -7.32
N VAL A 53 7.24 1.85 -8.24
CA VAL A 53 7.04 0.43 -7.92
C VAL A 53 8.21 -0.12 -7.11
N ASP A 54 9.46 0.14 -7.52
CA ASP A 54 10.65 -0.32 -6.80
C ASP A 54 10.69 0.23 -5.37
N VAL A 55 10.46 1.54 -5.22
CA VAL A 55 10.48 2.22 -3.92
C VAL A 55 9.35 1.73 -3.00
N LEU A 56 8.16 1.50 -3.54
CA LEU A 56 7.05 0.93 -2.76
C LEU A 56 7.34 -0.50 -2.32
N ALA A 57 7.89 -1.33 -3.20
CA ALA A 57 8.23 -2.72 -2.89
C ALA A 57 9.26 -2.77 -1.75
N GLU A 58 10.31 -1.95 -1.82
CA GLU A 58 11.28 -1.78 -0.74
C GLU A 58 10.62 -1.30 0.56
N HIS A 59 9.77 -0.27 0.48
CA HIS A 59 9.05 0.25 1.66
C HIS A 59 8.16 -0.79 2.32
N TYR A 60 7.51 -1.67 1.57
CA TYR A 60 6.68 -2.73 2.16
C TYR A 60 7.46 -4.01 2.49
N GLY A 61 8.73 -4.10 2.10
CA GLY A 61 9.57 -5.28 2.32
C GLY A 61 9.14 -6.49 1.48
N ILE A 62 8.65 -6.26 0.26
CA ILE A 62 8.17 -7.30 -0.68
C ILE A 62 8.89 -7.16 -2.03
N GLY A 63 8.79 -8.17 -2.90
CA GLY A 63 9.32 -8.08 -4.26
C GLY A 63 8.47 -7.20 -5.18
N ALA A 64 9.09 -6.49 -6.13
CA ALA A 64 8.36 -5.66 -7.10
C ALA A 64 7.35 -6.45 -7.95
N LEU A 65 7.67 -7.70 -8.30
CA LEU A 65 6.73 -8.59 -9.00
C LEU A 65 5.59 -9.06 -8.10
N ASP A 66 5.80 -9.20 -6.78
CA ASP A 66 4.72 -9.50 -5.84
C ASP A 66 3.77 -8.30 -5.70
N LEU A 67 4.30 -7.07 -5.73
CA LEU A 67 3.49 -5.83 -5.77
C LEU A 67 2.64 -5.77 -7.05
N LEU A 68 3.25 -6.03 -8.21
CA LEU A 68 2.56 -6.02 -9.52
C LEU A 68 1.63 -7.23 -9.71
N GLY A 69 1.84 -8.31 -8.97
CA GLY A 69 1.00 -9.51 -8.95
C GLY A 69 -0.40 -9.28 -8.36
N GLY A 70 -0.65 -8.12 -7.77
CA GLY A 70 -1.97 -7.69 -7.29
C GLY A 70 -2.12 -7.72 -5.76
N PRO A 71 -3.27 -7.23 -5.27
CA PRO A 71 -3.48 -6.98 -3.83
C PRO A 71 -3.40 -8.25 -2.99
N THR A 72 -3.93 -9.37 -3.48
CA THR A 72 -3.89 -10.65 -2.75
C THR A 72 -2.45 -11.09 -2.52
N ARG A 73 -1.65 -11.15 -3.59
CA ARG A 73 -0.26 -11.61 -3.53
C ARG A 73 0.58 -10.72 -2.62
N ALA A 74 0.48 -9.40 -2.80
CA ALA A 74 1.24 -8.45 -2.00
C ALA A 74 0.92 -8.56 -0.49
N CYS A 75 -0.35 -8.73 -0.13
CA CYS A 75 -0.76 -8.90 1.27
C CYS A 75 -0.30 -10.24 1.87
N GLU A 76 -0.26 -11.32 1.07
CA GLU A 76 0.24 -12.64 1.50
C GLU A 76 1.71 -12.59 1.88
N VAL A 77 2.55 -11.94 1.07
CA VAL A 77 4.00 -11.84 1.31
C VAL A 77 4.41 -10.69 2.23
N LEU A 78 3.46 -9.81 2.60
CA LEU A 78 3.71 -8.69 3.50
C LEU A 78 4.21 -9.18 4.87
N PRO A 79 5.37 -8.70 5.36
CA PRO A 79 5.90 -9.07 6.67
C PRO A 79 4.90 -8.83 7.80
N ALA A 80 4.83 -9.76 8.76
CA ALA A 80 3.80 -9.76 9.81
C ALA A 80 3.91 -8.55 10.75
N ASP A 81 5.12 -8.07 11.01
CA ASP A 81 5.43 -6.89 11.82
C ASP A 81 5.00 -5.57 11.16
N ARG A 82 4.81 -5.56 9.84
CA ARG A 82 4.27 -4.41 9.10
C ARG A 82 2.75 -4.30 9.17
N ARG A 83 2.06 -5.38 9.52
CA ARG A 83 0.59 -5.37 9.61
C ARG A 83 0.19 -4.57 10.84
N ARG A 84 -0.80 -3.68 10.70
CA ARG A 84 -1.34 -2.90 11.82
C ARG A 84 -1.72 -3.88 12.94
N SER A 85 -1.09 -3.73 14.10
CA SER A 85 -1.52 -4.44 15.29
C SER A 85 -2.95 -4.00 15.62
N VAL A 86 -3.92 -4.91 15.53
CA VAL A 86 -5.23 -4.67 16.12
C VAL A 86 -5.01 -4.63 17.61
N ARG A 87 -4.83 -3.43 18.17
CA ARG A 87 -4.85 -3.23 19.61
C ARG A 87 -6.28 -3.54 20.04
N THR A 88 -6.52 -4.77 20.49
CA THR A 88 -7.77 -5.13 21.15
C THR A 88 -7.86 -4.26 22.40
N GLU A 89 -8.61 -3.17 22.33
CA GLU A 89 -9.01 -2.42 23.51
C GLU A 89 -9.94 -3.34 24.31
N ALA A 90 -9.35 -4.13 25.21
CA ALA A 90 -10.08 -4.74 26.31
C ALA A 90 -10.61 -3.58 27.17
N LYS A 91 -11.82 -3.12 26.85
CA LYS A 91 -12.55 -2.13 27.63
C LYS A 91 -12.76 -2.73 29.01
N GLY A 92 -11.93 -2.29 29.96
CA GLY A 92 -12.05 -2.65 31.36
C GLY A 92 -13.45 -2.34 31.86
N THR A 93 -14.22 -3.38 32.17
CA THR A 93 -15.37 -3.27 33.05
C THR A 93 -14.79 -3.19 34.46
N SER A 94 -14.68 -1.97 34.98
CA SER A 94 -14.64 -1.73 36.42
C SER A 94 -16.08 -1.55 36.89
N ARG A 95 -16.53 -2.46 37.74
CA ARG A 95 -17.64 -2.26 38.68
C ARG A 95 -17.24 -2.86 40.01
#